data_AF-H9W299-F1
#
_entry.id   AF-H9W299-F1
#
_cell.length_a   1.000
_cell.length_b   1.000
_cell.length_c   1.000
_cell.angle_alpha   90.00
_cell.angle_beta   90.00
_cell.angle_gamma   90.00
#
_symmetry.space_group_name_H-M   'P 1'
#
loop_
_entity.id
_entity.type
_entity.pdbx_description
1 polymer ?
#
loop_
_entity_poly.entity_id
_entity_poly.type
_entity_poly.pdbx_seq_one_letter_code
_entity_poly.pdbx_strand_id
1 'polypeptide(L)'
;VKIVEERAKFDRDPKAFRESYMQEQLKLQNQIFEARKLLPKVQIDHGIRVKISQVCSELNVDGLRGDIVSNRAAKALAALKGREEVATEDVMTVIPNCLRHRLRKDPLESIDSGLLVVEKFYEVFG
;
A
#
# COMPACT_ATOMS: atom_id res chain seq x y z
N VAL A 1 -6.05 -7.09 -24.73
CA VAL A 1 -6.17 -8.46 -25.30
C VAL A 1 -5.72 -9.54 -24.32
N LYS A 2 -4.51 -9.46 -23.74
CA LYS A 2 -3.97 -10.46 -22.78
C LYS A 2 -4.94 -10.94 -21.68
N ILE A 3 -5.67 -10.05 -21.00
CA ILE A 3 -6.62 -10.46 -19.93
C ILE A 3 -7.71 -11.38 -20.47
N VAL A 4 -8.23 -11.09 -21.67
CA VAL A 4 -9.26 -11.90 -22.32
C VAL A 4 -8.70 -13.26 -22.74
N GLU A 5 -7.46 -13.31 -23.23
CA GLU A 5 -6.78 -14.55 -23.59
C GLU A 5 -6.50 -15.43 -22.37
N GLU A 6 -5.98 -14.86 -21.28
CA GLU A 6 -5.74 -15.58 -20.04
C GLU A 6 -7.05 -16.13 -19.46
N ARG A 7 -8.14 -15.35 -19.54
CA ARG A 7 -9.45 -15.83 -19.11
C ARG A 7 -9.93 -17.02 -19.94
N ALA A 8 -9.81 -16.93 -21.27
CA ALA A 8 -10.19 -18.02 -22.16
C ALA A 8 -9.33 -19.30 -21.96
N LYS A 9 -8.03 -19.16 -21.67
CA LYS A 9 -7.16 -20.29 -21.33
C LYS A 9 -7.62 -20.97 -20.04
N PHE A 10 -7.95 -20.20 -19.02
CA PHE A 10 -8.50 -20.74 -17.77
C PHE A 10 -9.84 -21.43 -17.99
N ASP A 11 -10.77 -20.82 -18.74
CA ASP A 11 -12.09 -21.40 -18.98
C ASP A 11 -12.01 -22.72 -19.79
N ARG A 12 -10.98 -22.88 -20.65
CA ARG A 12 -10.74 -24.11 -21.41
C ARG A 12 -10.14 -25.24 -20.57
N ASP A 13 -9.09 -24.95 -19.80
CA ASP A 13 -8.45 -25.92 -18.91
C ASP A 13 -7.94 -25.24 -17.63
N PRO A 14 -8.75 -25.24 -16.55
CA PRO A 14 -8.37 -24.64 -15.28
C PRO A 14 -7.19 -25.33 -14.59
N LYS A 15 -6.89 -26.60 -14.89
CA LYS A 15 -5.77 -27.32 -14.27
C LYS A 15 -4.47 -26.90 -14.92
N ALA A 16 -4.37 -27.00 -16.24
CA ALA A 16 -3.18 -26.59 -16.98
C ALA A 16 -2.85 -25.11 -16.77
N PHE A 17 -3.86 -24.23 -16.71
CA PHE A 17 -3.65 -22.82 -16.41
C PHE A 17 -3.07 -22.60 -14.99
N ARG A 18 -3.54 -23.34 -13.98
CA ARG A 18 -2.98 -23.20 -12.63
C ARG A 18 -1.54 -23.73 -12.56
N GLU A 19 -1.25 -24.82 -13.25
CA GLU A 19 0.11 -25.35 -13.36
C GLU A 19 1.06 -24.35 -14.02
N SER A 20 0.61 -23.60 -15.03
CA SER A 20 1.45 -22.59 -15.69
C SER A 20 1.84 -21.39 -14.81
N TYR A 21 1.12 -21.15 -13.71
CA TYR A 21 1.42 -20.07 -12.75
C TYR A 21 1.97 -20.60 -11.42
N MET A 22 2.27 -21.90 -11.31
CA MET A 22 2.65 -22.53 -10.05
C MET A 22 3.91 -21.90 -9.44
N GLN A 23 4.92 -21.59 -10.27
CA GLN A 23 6.18 -21.01 -9.79
C GLN A 23 5.99 -19.60 -9.23
N GLU A 24 5.20 -18.77 -9.91
CA GLU A 24 4.85 -17.42 -9.45
C GLU A 24 4.02 -17.46 -8.17
N GLN A 25 3.09 -18.41 -8.04
CA GLN A 25 2.29 -18.62 -6.83
C GLN A 25 3.17 -19.03 -5.64
N LEU A 26 4.10 -19.96 -5.83
CA LEU A 26 5.06 -20.37 -4.80
C LEU A 26 5.99 -19.22 -4.40
N LYS A 27 6.46 -18.43 -5.36
CA LYS A 27 7.28 -17.25 -5.10
C LYS A 27 6.54 -16.23 -4.24
N LEU A 28 5.29 -15.91 -4.59
CA LEU A 28 4.47 -14.98 -3.82
C LEU A 28 4.13 -15.53 -2.43
N GLN A 29 3.82 -16.82 -2.31
CA GLN A 29 3.57 -17.48 -1.03
C GLN A 29 4.77 -17.37 -0.09
N ASN A 30 5.98 -17.69 -0.59
CA ASN A 30 7.22 -17.57 0.16
C ASN A 30 7.49 -16.12 0.56
N GLN A 31 7.28 -15.17 -0.36
CA GLN A 31 7.44 -13.74 -0.07
C GLN A 31 6.52 -13.29 1.08
N ILE A 32 5.25 -13.69 1.08
CA ILE A 32 4.30 -13.36 2.16
C ILE A 32 4.72 -14.01 3.48
N PHE A 33 5.18 -15.26 3.44
CA PHE A 33 5.61 -15.98 4.64
C PHE A 33 6.83 -15.32 5.30
N GLU A 34 7.86 -14.98 4.51
CA GLU A 34 9.05 -14.29 5.01
C GLU A 34 8.72 -12.86 5.49
N ALA A 35 7.85 -12.14 4.79
CA ALA A 35 7.39 -10.82 5.23
C ALA A 35 6.72 -10.85 6.61
N ARG A 36 5.88 -11.86 6.87
CA ARG A 36 5.22 -12.03 8.19
C ARG A 36 6.23 -12.27 9.30
N LYS A 37 7.30 -13.02 9.04
CA LYS A 37 8.40 -13.24 10.00
C LYS A 37 9.23 -11.98 10.23
N LEU A 38 9.45 -11.18 9.17
CA LEU A 38 10.27 -9.97 9.20
C LEU A 38 9.56 -8.80 9.89
N LEU A 39 8.24 -8.71 9.75
CA LEU A 39 7.43 -7.57 10.22
C LEU A 39 7.70 -7.08 11.66
N PRO A 40 7.91 -7.94 12.67
CA PRO A 40 8.24 -7.48 14.03
C PRO A 40 9.56 -6.71 14.12
N LYS A 41 10.52 -6.98 13.21
CA LYS A 41 11.82 -6.33 13.18
C LYS A 41 11.80 -4.99 12.43
N VAL A 42 10.82 -4.79 11.55
CA VAL A 42 10.76 -3.59 10.70
C VAL A 42 10.62 -2.32 11.55
N GLN A 43 11.51 -1.37 11.31
CA GLN A 43 11.51 -0.05 11.95
C GLN A 43 11.06 1.03 10.99
N ILE A 44 10.55 2.12 11.57
CA ILE A 44 10.21 3.34 10.85
C ILE A 44 10.91 4.50 11.56
N ASP A 45 11.65 5.28 10.79
CA ASP A 45 12.34 6.45 11.30
C ASP A 45 11.35 7.42 11.96
N HIS A 46 11.80 8.13 13.00
CA HIS A 46 10.97 9.10 13.71
C HIS A 46 10.51 10.24 12.79
N GLY A 47 11.39 10.74 11.90
CA GLY A 47 11.05 11.79 10.94
C GLY A 47 9.95 11.34 9.97
N ILE A 48 10.02 10.10 9.47
CA ILE A 48 8.95 9.53 8.63
C ILE A 48 7.63 9.46 9.39
N ARG A 49 7.64 9.02 10.66
CA ARG A 49 6.42 8.98 11.48
C ARG A 49 5.78 10.34 11.66
N VAL A 50 6.58 11.36 11.95
CA VAL A 50 6.11 12.74 12.09
C VAL A 50 5.51 13.25 10.78
N LYS A 51 6.17 13.01 9.64
CA LYS A 51 5.64 13.39 8.32
C LYS A 51 4.33 12.68 7.99
N ILE A 52 4.16 11.39 8.34
CA ILE A 52 2.87 10.69 8.20
C ILE A 52 1.77 11.41 8.98
N SER A 53 2.04 11.78 10.23
CA SER A 53 1.07 12.50 11.07
C SER A 53 0.76 13.90 10.54
N GLN A 54 1.76 14.59 10.00
CA GLN A 54 1.56 15.88 9.33
C GLN A 54 0.62 15.74 8.13
N VAL A 55 0.81 14.74 7.26
CA VAL A 55 -0.12 14.46 6.14
C VAL A 55 -1.54 14.22 6.66
N CYS A 56 -1.71 13.40 7.70
CA CYS A 56 -3.04 13.11 8.26
C CYS A 56 -3.70 14.38 8.83
N SER A 57 -2.92 15.23 9.50
CA SER A 57 -3.38 16.51 10.05
C SER A 57 -3.79 17.51 8.97
N GLU A 58 -2.96 17.68 7.93
CA GLU A 58 -3.24 18.62 6.84
C GLU A 58 -4.43 18.17 5.97
N LEU A 59 -4.70 16.87 5.91
CA LEU A 59 -5.89 16.30 5.28
C LEU A 59 -7.14 16.33 6.17
N ASN A 60 -7.05 16.89 7.39
CA ASN A 60 -8.14 16.95 8.36
C ASN A 60 -8.81 15.58 8.60
N VAL A 61 -7.99 14.54 8.70
CA VAL A 61 -8.45 13.16 8.96
C VAL A 61 -8.99 13.06 10.38
N ASP A 62 -10.14 12.44 10.53
CA ASP A 62 -10.77 12.27 11.84
C ASP A 62 -10.05 11.22 12.71
N GLY A 63 -9.52 11.68 13.85
CA GLY A 63 -8.78 10.89 14.82
C GLY A 63 -7.47 10.26 14.29
N LEU A 64 -6.83 9.46 15.15
CA LEU A 64 -5.48 8.91 14.89
C LEU A 64 -5.47 7.59 14.09
N ARG A 65 -6.64 7.14 13.60
CA ARG A 65 -6.72 5.86 12.88
C ARG A 65 -6.05 5.94 11.50
N GLY A 66 -5.99 7.11 10.89
CA GLY A 66 -5.22 7.34 9.66
C GLY A 66 -3.73 7.07 9.89
N ASP A 67 -3.17 7.72 10.91
CA ASP A 67 -1.76 7.59 11.31
C ASP A 67 -1.37 6.14 11.58
N ILE A 68 -2.13 5.45 12.43
CA ILE A 68 -1.85 4.08 12.86
C ILE A 68 -1.84 3.13 11.65
N VAL A 69 -2.82 3.26 10.75
CA VAL A 69 -2.95 2.37 9.60
C VAL A 69 -1.85 2.66 8.57
N SER A 70 -1.55 3.93 8.29
CA SER A 70 -0.47 4.33 7.37
C SER A 70 0.89 3.80 7.84
N ASN A 71 1.20 3.92 9.14
CA ASN A 71 2.41 3.35 9.73
C ASN A 71 2.48 1.83 9.58
N ARG A 72 1.39 1.11 9.91
CA ARG A 72 1.33 -0.35 9.80
C ARG A 72 1.44 -0.83 8.35
N ALA A 73 0.81 -0.13 7.42
CA ALA A 73 0.85 -0.44 6.00
C ALA A 73 2.26 -0.23 5.42
N ALA A 74 2.93 0.86 5.78
CA ALA A 74 4.30 1.13 5.33
C ALA A 74 5.27 0.06 5.84
N LYS A 75 5.17 -0.33 7.12
CA LYS A 75 5.93 -1.45 7.70
C LYS A 75 5.66 -2.78 6.98
N ALA A 76 4.39 -3.07 6.69
CA ALA A 76 4.01 -4.29 5.98
C ALA A 76 4.57 -4.32 4.55
N LEU A 77 4.59 -3.19 3.85
CA LEU A 77 5.16 -3.10 2.51
C LEU A 77 6.69 -3.24 2.51
N ALA A 78 7.38 -2.60 3.47
CA ALA A 78 8.82 -2.79 3.65
C ALA A 78 9.16 -4.26 3.93
N ALA A 79 8.40 -4.92 4.83
CA ALA A 79 8.54 -6.35 5.11
C ALA A 79 8.30 -7.20 3.86
N LEU A 80 7.26 -6.89 3.07
CA LEU A 80 6.94 -7.59 1.82
C LEU A 80 8.05 -7.45 0.78
N LYS A 81 8.77 -6.32 0.79
CA LYS A 81 9.95 -6.06 -0.03
C LYS A 81 11.25 -6.62 0.59
N GLY A 82 11.18 -7.32 1.72
CA GLY A 82 12.33 -7.95 2.38
C GLY A 82 13.27 -6.97 3.10
N ARG A 83 12.79 -5.78 3.48
CA ARG A 83 13.57 -4.75 4.19
C ARG A 83 13.15 -4.61 5.65
N GLU A 84 14.13 -4.30 6.51
CA GLU A 84 13.90 -3.99 7.93
C GLU A 84 13.68 -2.50 8.22
N GLU A 85 13.84 -1.63 7.23
CA GLU A 85 13.60 -0.19 7.38
C GLU A 85 12.57 0.29 6.37
N VAL A 86 11.59 1.06 6.83
CA VAL A 86 10.60 1.73 5.98
C VAL A 86 11.29 2.84 5.21
N ALA A 87 11.11 2.84 3.88
CA ALA A 87 11.55 3.92 3.01
C ALA A 87 10.38 4.86 2.69
N THR A 88 10.67 6.09 2.29
CA THR A 88 9.65 7.09 1.92
C THR A 88 8.72 6.59 0.81
N GLU A 89 9.24 5.80 -0.13
CA GLU A 89 8.49 5.22 -1.24
C GLU A 89 7.47 4.18 -0.76
N ASP A 90 7.71 3.52 0.38
CA ASP A 90 6.72 2.62 0.97
C ASP A 90 5.52 3.39 1.48
N VAL A 91 5.77 4.53 2.14
CA VAL A 91 4.71 5.43 2.62
C VAL A 91 3.93 5.97 1.42
N MET A 92 4.62 6.48 0.39
CA MET A 92 4.02 6.96 -0.84
C MET A 92 3.06 5.93 -1.47
N THR A 93 3.49 4.67 -1.53
CA THR A 93 2.72 3.59 -2.15
C THR A 93 1.43 3.29 -1.39
N VAL A 94 1.46 3.33 -0.05
CA VAL A 94 0.32 2.89 0.78
C VAL A 94 -0.61 4.01 1.21
N ILE A 95 -0.10 5.24 1.35
CA ILE A 95 -0.83 6.34 1.98
C ILE A 95 -2.15 6.71 1.27
N PRO A 96 -2.28 6.68 -0.08
CA PRO A 96 -3.56 6.97 -0.75
C PRO A 96 -4.61 5.91 -0.45
N ASN A 97 -4.20 4.65 -0.27
CA ASN A 97 -5.11 3.55 0.08
C ASN A 97 -5.55 3.65 1.55
N CYS A 98 -4.68 4.19 2.43
CA CYS A 98 -4.98 4.37 3.84
C CYS A 98 -5.91 5.55 4.12
N LEU A 99 -5.81 6.64 3.34
CA LEU A 99 -6.43 7.92 3.69
C LEU A 99 -7.57 8.38 2.78
N ARG A 100 -7.66 7.96 1.50
CA ARG A 100 -8.66 8.51 0.56
C ARG A 100 -10.11 8.43 1.05
N HIS A 101 -10.43 7.38 1.81
CA HIS A 101 -11.76 7.10 2.36
C HIS A 101 -11.98 7.76 3.73
N ARG A 102 -10.98 8.46 4.26
CA ARG A 102 -11.00 9.19 5.52
C ARG A 102 -11.09 10.71 5.32
N LEU A 103 -11.03 11.16 4.08
CA LEU A 103 -11.18 12.56 3.72
C LEU A 103 -12.64 12.98 3.89
N ARG A 104 -12.82 14.18 4.45
CA ARG A 104 -14.11 14.87 4.42
C ARG A 104 -14.23 15.52 3.05
N LYS A 105 -15.11 14.98 2.20
CA LYS A 105 -15.35 15.54 0.87
C LYS A 105 -16.19 16.80 0.98
N ASP A 106 -15.73 17.90 0.40
CA ASP A 106 -16.61 19.01 0.06
C ASP A 106 -17.45 18.59 -1.16
N PRO A 107 -18.79 18.69 -1.12
CA PRO A 107 -19.64 18.40 -2.28
C PRO A 107 -19.29 19.20 -3.55
N LEU A 108 -18.60 20.33 -3.42
CA LEU A 108 -18.16 21.19 -4.52
C LEU A 108 -16.76 20.83 -5.05
N GLU A 109 -16.04 19.92 -4.39
CA GLU A 109 -14.70 19.50 -4.77
C GLU A 109 -14.77 18.47 -5.92
N SER A 110 -14.12 18.79 -7.04
CA SER A 110 -14.07 17.95 -8.24
C SER A 110 -12.84 17.03 -8.29
N ILE A 111 -11.90 17.20 -7.36
CA ILE A 111 -10.63 16.45 -7.32
C ILE A 111 -10.87 15.05 -6.75
N ASP A 112 -10.24 14.04 -7.36
CA ASP A 112 -10.24 12.69 -6.80
C ASP A 112 -9.51 12.67 -5.45
N SER A 113 -10.16 12.14 -4.42
CA SER A 113 -9.59 12.06 -3.07
C SER A 113 -8.27 11.28 -3.00
N GLY A 114 -8.04 10.32 -3.91
CA GLY A 114 -6.75 9.65 -4.00
C GLY A 114 -5.65 10.58 -4.50
N LEU A 115 -5.94 11.43 -5.48
CA LEU A 115 -5.02 12.44 -6.00
C LEU A 115 -4.67 13.46 -4.91
N LEU A 116 -5.67 13.97 -4.18
CA LEU A 116 -5.45 14.93 -3.09
C LEU A 116 -4.49 14.39 -2.02
N VAL A 117 -4.62 13.11 -1.66
CA VAL A 117 -3.68 12.46 -0.71
C VAL A 117 -2.27 12.41 -1.28
N VAL A 118 -2.11 12.14 -2.57
CA VAL A 118 -0.80 12.07 -3.24
C VAL A 118 -0.15 13.46 -3.31
N GLU A 119 -0.91 14.49 -3.68
CA GLU A 119 -0.43 15.88 -3.70
C GLU A 119 0.06 16.29 -2.30
N LYS A 120 -0.78 16.06 -1.29
CA LYS A 120 -0.43 16.37 0.10
C LYS A 120 0.78 15.58 0.60
N PHE A 121 0.93 14.32 0.19
CA PHE A 121 2.12 13.56 0.49
C PHE A 121 3.38 14.24 -0.05
N TYR A 122 3.39 14.69 -1.31
CA TYR A 122 4.55 15.36 -1.89
C TYR A 122 4.85 16.71 -1.26
N GLU A 123 3.84 17.47 -0.84
CA GLU A 123 4.04 18.73 -0.11
C GLU A 123 4.76 18.53 1.23
N VAL A 124 4.49 17.42 1.93
CA VAL A 124 5.09 17.13 3.24
C VAL A 124 6.43 16.37 3.13
N PHE A 125 6.54 15.46 2.15
CA PHE A 125 7.71 14.60 1.99
C PHE A 125 8.78 15.15 1.03
N GLY A 126 8.42 16.11 0.17
CA GLY A 126 9.34 16.85 -0.69
C GLY A 126 10.30 17.76 0.05
#